data_AF-A0A1F8NZD3-F1
#
_entry.id   AF-A0A1F8NZD3-F1
#
_cell.length_a   1.000
_cell.length_b   1.000
_cell.length_c   1.000
_cell.angle_alpha   90.00
_cell.angle_beta   90.00
_cell.angle_gamma   90.00
#
_symmetry.space_group_name_H-M   'P 1'
#
loop_
_entity.id
_entity.type
_entity.pdbx_description
1 polymer ?
#
loop_
_entity_poly.entity_id
_entity_poly.type
_entity_poly.pdbx_seq_one_letter_code
_entity_poly.pdbx_strand_id
1 'polypeptide(L)'
;MEEFRAKTRLGVDGEEELITIAELLDFLNQGLEVLEAIFSKGSPHRFLNARGIPYTYFINEATAYECIDAAEQIATDTQKPYLRAKAFAQRPLCLFLEGPVHYLKLFPEQALDIYYAVRSSELYDQKLKMFKVCASLRDQPYEIGRITAYATGWIENESIYTHMQYKWLLELLRSGQVEAFYEEMRNLLPPFMAPKVYGRSTLENCSFIVSSAFPDPDLHGRAFQPRLSGVTAEMLEMWSLMVAGPKPFRLDLKGRLQLILEPLLSSSLFTEKEGLYRYWDREAGWGGIYIPPNCFAFRFIGQSLVIYHNSGRKSTFGTRGASILGCTFTYRNGMELKENGPIFSDPQARAVRMGDVRRMDVFLG
;
A
#
# COMPACT_ATOMS: atom_id res chain seq x y z
N MET A 1 -13.09 7.62 -28.17
CA MET A 1 -12.18 6.45 -28.00
C MET A 1 -12.19 5.54 -29.23
N GLU A 2 -13.36 5.13 -29.76
CA GLU A 2 -13.40 4.24 -30.94
C GLU A 2 -12.84 4.87 -32.23
N GLU A 3 -13.05 6.17 -32.46
CA GLU A 3 -12.44 6.87 -33.59
C GLU A 3 -10.90 6.86 -33.51
N PHE A 4 -10.34 7.13 -32.33
CA PHE A 4 -8.90 7.07 -32.08
C PHE A 4 -8.37 5.66 -32.37
N ARG A 5 -9.02 4.60 -31.83
CA ARG A 5 -8.64 3.21 -32.10
C ARG A 5 -8.69 2.86 -33.58
N ALA A 6 -9.71 3.33 -34.31
CA ALA A 6 -9.83 3.09 -35.75
C ALA A 6 -8.67 3.75 -36.52
N LYS A 7 -8.32 4.99 -36.16
CA LYS A 7 -7.21 5.74 -36.76
C LYS A 7 -5.84 5.11 -36.47
N THR A 8 -5.61 4.61 -35.25
CA THR A 8 -4.30 4.08 -34.84
C THR A 8 -4.16 2.56 -34.97
N ARG A 9 -5.19 1.86 -35.47
CA ARG A 9 -5.22 0.38 -35.49
C ARG A 9 -4.06 -0.24 -36.24
N LEU A 10 -3.67 0.37 -37.37
CA LEU A 10 -2.59 -0.13 -38.23
C LEU A 10 -1.25 0.54 -37.96
N GLY A 11 -1.17 1.36 -36.92
CA GLY A 11 0.00 2.17 -36.58
C GLY A 11 -0.33 3.66 -36.54
N VAL A 12 0.70 4.46 -36.31
CA VAL A 12 0.69 5.92 -36.42
C VAL A 12 1.62 6.33 -37.56
N ASP A 13 1.33 7.42 -38.24
CA ASP A 13 2.15 7.95 -39.34
C ASP A 13 3.46 8.60 -38.86
N GLY A 14 3.54 8.95 -37.57
CA GLY A 14 4.70 9.57 -36.94
C GLY A 14 4.73 11.09 -37.05
N GLU A 15 3.65 11.71 -37.54
CA GLU A 15 3.52 13.16 -37.51
C GLU A 15 3.26 13.63 -36.07
N GLU A 16 4.00 14.66 -35.64
CA GLU A 16 3.86 15.26 -34.31
C GLU A 16 3.28 16.66 -34.43
N GLU A 17 2.34 17.01 -33.55
CA GLU A 17 1.80 18.35 -33.43
C GLU A 17 2.29 19.03 -32.15
N LEU A 18 2.61 20.32 -32.25
CA LEU A 18 2.98 21.13 -31.10
C LEU A 18 1.74 21.50 -30.30
N ILE A 19 1.69 21.05 -29.05
CA ILE A 19 0.67 21.43 -28.07
C ILE A 19 1.32 22.30 -27.00
N THR A 20 0.67 23.40 -26.64
CA THR A 20 1.17 24.27 -25.57
C THR A 20 0.92 23.65 -24.19
N ILE A 21 1.78 24.01 -23.22
CA ILE A 21 1.56 23.60 -21.82
C ILE A 21 0.21 24.10 -21.31
N ALA A 22 -0.25 25.28 -21.75
CA ALA A 22 -1.53 25.82 -21.37
C ALA A 22 -2.71 24.95 -21.84
N GLU A 23 -2.71 24.52 -23.10
CA GLU A 23 -3.74 23.62 -23.65
C GLU A 23 -3.74 22.26 -22.93
N LEU A 24 -2.56 21.70 -22.65
CA LEU A 24 -2.46 20.45 -21.90
C LEU A 24 -3.03 20.59 -20.48
N LEU A 25 -2.70 21.68 -19.79
CA LEU A 25 -3.21 21.95 -18.45
C LEU A 25 -4.72 22.14 -18.45
N ASP A 26 -5.26 22.86 -19.44
CA ASP A 26 -6.70 23.05 -19.59
C ASP A 26 -7.43 21.71 -19.76
N PHE A 27 -6.95 20.85 -20.66
CA PHE A 27 -7.49 19.49 -20.83
C PHE A 27 -7.45 18.66 -19.54
N LEU A 28 -6.32 18.66 -18.82
CA LEU A 28 -6.16 17.92 -17.57
C LEU A 28 -7.08 18.46 -16.47
N ASN A 29 -7.25 19.79 -16.38
CA ASN A 29 -8.13 20.43 -15.41
C ASN A 29 -9.60 20.11 -15.70
N GLN A 30 -10.03 20.13 -16.97
CA GLN A 30 -11.38 19.71 -17.35
C GLN A 30 -11.64 18.25 -16.95
N GLY A 31 -10.65 17.36 -17.15
CA GLY A 31 -10.73 15.98 -16.68
C GLY A 31 -10.86 15.87 -15.15
N LEU A 32 -10.10 16.68 -14.42
CA LEU A 32 -10.15 16.73 -12.96
C LEU A 32 -11.50 17.25 -12.46
N GLU A 33 -12.07 18.30 -13.06
CA GLU A 33 -13.39 18.83 -12.70
C GLU A 33 -14.50 17.78 -12.83
N VAL A 34 -14.45 16.95 -13.88
CA VAL A 34 -15.39 15.84 -14.06
C VAL A 34 -15.26 14.83 -12.91
N LEU A 35 -14.03 14.48 -12.52
CA LEU A 35 -13.76 13.54 -11.42
C LEU A 35 -14.19 14.15 -10.07
N GLU A 36 -13.83 15.39 -9.78
CA GLU A 36 -14.20 16.09 -8.54
C GLU A 36 -15.72 16.22 -8.42
N ALA A 37 -16.44 16.48 -9.52
CA ALA A 37 -17.90 16.53 -9.51
C ALA A 37 -18.54 15.19 -9.09
N ILE A 38 -17.95 14.05 -9.45
CA ILE A 38 -18.44 12.72 -9.05
C ILE A 38 -18.36 12.56 -7.52
N PHE A 39 -17.27 13.00 -6.90
CA PHE A 39 -17.05 12.86 -5.45
C PHE A 39 -17.71 13.96 -4.61
N SER A 40 -17.82 15.19 -5.12
CA SER A 40 -18.35 16.35 -4.39
C SER A 40 -19.86 16.57 -4.55
N LYS A 41 -20.41 16.27 -5.74
CA LYS A 41 -21.82 16.50 -6.11
C LYS A 41 -22.62 15.20 -6.30
N GLY A 42 -21.94 14.04 -6.34
CA GLY A 42 -22.60 12.74 -6.43
C GLY A 42 -23.35 12.41 -5.14
N SER A 43 -24.50 11.75 -5.26
CA SER A 43 -25.11 11.05 -4.12
C SER A 43 -24.11 9.98 -3.66
N PRO A 44 -23.55 10.06 -2.42
CA PRO A 44 -22.53 9.12 -1.96
C PRO A 44 -22.96 7.66 -2.11
N HIS A 45 -24.27 7.41 -2.06
CA HIS A 45 -24.90 6.10 -2.28
C HIS A 45 -24.69 5.50 -3.68
N ARG A 46 -24.14 6.25 -4.65
CA ARG A 46 -23.83 5.72 -6.00
C ARG A 46 -22.59 4.84 -6.01
N PHE A 47 -21.65 5.06 -5.09
CA PHE A 47 -20.40 4.29 -5.02
C PHE A 47 -19.98 3.92 -3.60
N LEU A 48 -20.60 4.49 -2.56
CA LEU A 48 -20.45 4.04 -1.17
C LEU A 48 -21.68 3.23 -0.75
N ASN A 49 -21.46 2.18 0.03
CA ASN A 49 -22.54 1.49 0.71
C ASN A 49 -23.09 2.33 1.89
N ALA A 50 -24.14 1.82 2.56
CA ALA A 50 -24.75 2.51 3.70
C ALA A 50 -23.82 2.74 4.90
N ARG A 51 -22.68 2.06 4.97
CA ARG A 51 -21.65 2.22 6.01
C ARG A 51 -20.48 3.10 5.56
N GLY A 52 -20.56 3.70 4.37
CA GLY A 52 -19.48 4.53 3.81
C GLY A 52 -18.35 3.76 3.12
N ILE A 53 -18.49 2.44 2.93
CA ILE A 53 -17.45 1.63 2.27
C ILE A 53 -17.62 1.74 0.74
N PRO A 54 -16.57 2.12 -0.01
CA PRO A 54 -16.64 2.21 -1.46
C PRO A 54 -16.74 0.84 -2.13
N TYR A 55 -17.66 0.73 -3.09
CA TYR A 55 -17.72 -0.35 -4.06
C TYR A 55 -16.60 -0.18 -5.09
N THR A 56 -15.98 -1.29 -5.49
CA THR A 56 -14.91 -1.30 -6.50
C THR A 56 -15.44 -1.53 -7.91
N TYR A 57 -16.40 -2.43 -8.03
CA TYR A 57 -16.86 -2.95 -9.31
C TYR A 57 -18.38 -2.82 -9.43
N PHE A 58 -18.83 -2.58 -10.65
CA PHE A 58 -20.23 -2.39 -10.98
C PHE A 58 -20.58 -3.17 -12.23
N ILE A 59 -21.81 -3.70 -12.28
CA ILE A 59 -22.40 -4.22 -13.50
C ILE A 59 -23.30 -3.12 -14.07
N ASN A 60 -23.15 -2.86 -15.37
CA ASN A 60 -24.02 -1.97 -16.12
C ASN A 60 -24.90 -2.84 -17.03
N GLU A 61 -26.13 -3.10 -16.62
CA GLU A 61 -27.08 -3.93 -17.35
C GLU A 61 -27.79 -3.06 -18.40
N ALA A 62 -27.76 -3.46 -19.66
CA ALA A 62 -28.47 -2.73 -20.72
C ALA A 62 -29.99 -2.90 -20.52
N THR A 63 -30.68 -1.81 -20.20
CA THR A 63 -32.13 -1.79 -19.94
C THR A 63 -32.95 -1.36 -21.15
N ALA A 64 -32.31 -0.76 -22.14
CA ALA A 64 -32.91 -0.44 -23.43
C ALA A 64 -31.87 -0.63 -24.54
N TYR A 65 -32.28 -1.21 -25.67
CA TYR A 65 -31.44 -1.43 -26.83
C TYR A 65 -32.28 -1.44 -28.12
N GLU A 66 -31.63 -1.15 -29.25
CA GLU A 66 -32.20 -1.31 -30.60
C GLU A 66 -31.42 -2.36 -31.39
N CYS A 67 -32.09 -3.09 -32.28
CA CYS A 67 -31.44 -3.99 -33.22
C CYS A 67 -30.84 -3.18 -34.38
N ILE A 68 -29.64 -3.56 -34.81
CA ILE A 68 -28.97 -3.00 -35.99
C ILE A 68 -29.07 -4.03 -37.13
N ASP A 69 -29.53 -3.58 -38.29
CA ASP A 69 -29.75 -4.44 -39.47
C ASP A 69 -28.44 -4.97 -40.08
N ALA A 70 -28.56 -6.12 -40.76
CA ALA A 70 -27.46 -6.96 -41.21
C ALA A 70 -26.53 -6.37 -42.29
N ALA A 71 -26.84 -5.22 -42.88
CA ALA A 71 -26.08 -4.64 -43.98
C ALA A 71 -24.74 -3.99 -43.56
N GLU A 72 -24.54 -3.76 -42.25
CA GLU A 72 -23.28 -3.24 -41.67
C GLU A 72 -22.41 -4.34 -41.03
N GLN A 73 -22.70 -5.62 -41.30
CA GLN A 73 -22.07 -6.73 -40.61
C GLN A 73 -20.62 -6.99 -41.06
N ILE A 74 -19.71 -7.03 -40.08
CA ILE A 74 -18.48 -7.82 -40.20
C ILE A 74 -18.90 -9.28 -40.01
N ALA A 75 -18.58 -10.16 -40.97
CA ALA A 75 -18.96 -11.57 -40.91
C ALA A 75 -18.42 -12.23 -39.63
N THR A 76 -19.33 -12.62 -38.73
CA THR A 76 -19.04 -13.42 -37.55
C THR A 76 -19.83 -14.71 -37.60
N ASP A 77 -19.27 -15.80 -37.09
CA ASP A 77 -19.80 -17.17 -37.14
C ASP A 77 -21.10 -17.39 -36.32
N THR A 78 -21.69 -16.32 -35.78
CA THR A 78 -22.91 -16.36 -34.98
C THR A 78 -24.02 -15.56 -35.67
N GLN A 79 -25.11 -16.22 -36.07
CA GLN A 79 -26.33 -15.61 -36.66
C GLN A 79 -27.13 -14.72 -35.66
N LYS A 80 -26.47 -14.00 -34.75
CA LYS A 80 -27.13 -13.18 -33.73
C LYS A 80 -27.27 -11.72 -34.21
N PRO A 81 -28.37 -11.02 -33.88
CA PRO A 81 -28.54 -9.61 -34.22
C PRO A 81 -27.55 -8.75 -33.45
N TYR A 82 -27.03 -7.71 -34.11
CA TYR A 82 -26.24 -6.68 -33.45
C TYR A 82 -27.17 -5.74 -32.68
N LEU A 83 -26.77 -5.37 -31.47
CA LEU A 83 -27.57 -4.51 -30.59
C LEU A 83 -26.82 -3.22 -30.29
N ARG A 84 -27.52 -2.08 -30.34
CA ARG A 84 -27.03 -0.81 -29.81
C ARG A 84 -27.74 -0.50 -28.50
N ALA A 85 -27.00 -0.57 -27.39
CA ALA A 85 -27.51 -0.19 -26.07
C ALA A 85 -27.84 1.32 -26.03
N LYS A 86 -28.99 1.66 -25.43
CA LYS A 86 -29.50 3.02 -25.29
C LYS A 86 -29.53 3.50 -23.84
N ALA A 87 -29.66 2.58 -22.90
CA ALA A 87 -29.67 2.88 -21.48
C ALA A 87 -29.04 1.73 -20.68
N PHE A 88 -28.46 2.08 -19.54
CA PHE A 88 -27.90 1.14 -18.59
C PHE A 88 -28.48 1.38 -17.19
N ALA A 89 -28.82 0.31 -16.49
CA ALA A 89 -28.99 0.31 -15.05
C ALA A 89 -27.71 -0.20 -14.41
N GLN A 90 -27.07 0.65 -13.59
CA GLN A 90 -25.88 0.27 -12.85
C GLN A 90 -26.26 -0.34 -11.51
N ARG A 91 -25.59 -1.42 -11.13
CA ARG A 91 -25.62 -1.95 -9.76
C ARG A 91 -24.20 -2.30 -9.28
N PRO A 92 -23.90 -2.08 -8.00
CA PRO A 92 -22.62 -2.49 -7.44
C PRO A 92 -22.52 -4.02 -7.33
N LEU A 93 -21.29 -4.54 -7.43
CA LEU A 93 -20.96 -5.89 -6.96
C LEU A 93 -20.81 -5.90 -5.43
N CYS A 94 -20.58 -7.08 -4.86
CA CYS A 94 -20.15 -7.20 -3.47
C CYS A 94 -18.88 -6.36 -3.20
N LEU A 95 -18.59 -6.12 -1.93
CA LEU A 95 -17.40 -5.35 -1.54
C LEU A 95 -16.11 -6.10 -1.91
N PHE A 96 -15.11 -5.35 -2.39
CA PHE A 96 -13.73 -5.78 -2.56
C PHE A 96 -12.84 -4.84 -1.76
N LEU A 97 -11.81 -5.38 -1.10
CA LEU A 97 -10.88 -4.57 -0.27
C LEU A 97 -10.13 -3.52 -1.10
N GLU A 98 -10.01 -3.73 -2.41
CA GLU A 98 -9.42 -2.80 -3.37
C GLU A 98 -10.08 -1.41 -3.36
N GLY A 99 -11.41 -1.34 -3.25
CA GLY A 99 -12.13 -0.07 -3.22
C GLY A 99 -11.69 0.80 -2.04
N PRO A 100 -11.77 0.29 -0.80
CA PRO A 100 -11.26 0.98 0.37
C PRO A 100 -9.79 1.38 0.26
N VAL A 101 -8.91 0.51 -0.24
CA VAL A 101 -7.49 0.83 -0.45
C VAL A 101 -7.31 2.06 -1.34
N HIS A 102 -7.97 2.09 -2.51
CA HIS A 102 -7.88 3.24 -3.41
C HIS A 102 -8.51 4.50 -2.81
N TYR A 103 -9.58 4.35 -2.05
CA TYR A 103 -10.26 5.47 -1.41
C TYR A 103 -9.39 6.09 -0.31
N LEU A 104 -8.71 5.29 0.52
CA LEU A 104 -7.75 5.79 1.51
C LEU A 104 -6.63 6.61 0.88
N LYS A 105 -6.16 6.19 -0.29
CA LYS A 105 -5.11 6.89 -1.03
C LYS A 105 -5.54 8.26 -1.53
N LEU A 106 -6.81 8.44 -1.87
CA LEU A 106 -7.37 9.70 -2.37
C LEU A 106 -7.88 10.61 -1.25
N PHE A 107 -8.44 10.02 -0.19
CA PHE A 107 -9.11 10.72 0.92
C PHE A 107 -8.52 10.28 2.27
N PRO A 108 -7.23 10.55 2.52
CA PRO A 108 -6.56 10.12 3.75
C PRO A 108 -7.19 10.70 5.02
N GLU A 109 -7.88 11.83 4.93
CA GLU A 109 -8.61 12.45 6.05
C GLU A 109 -9.81 11.62 6.52
N GLN A 110 -10.37 10.75 5.66
CA GLN A 110 -11.48 9.84 5.99
C GLN A 110 -10.98 8.46 6.43
N ALA A 111 -9.66 8.28 6.58
CA ALA A 111 -9.09 6.95 6.68
C ALA A 111 -9.54 6.15 7.89
N LEU A 112 -9.69 6.81 9.04
CA LEU A 112 -10.09 6.15 10.28
C LEU A 112 -11.53 5.63 10.23
N ASP A 113 -12.45 6.43 9.67
CA ASP A 113 -13.85 6.04 9.51
C ASP A 113 -13.98 4.85 8.56
N ILE A 114 -13.28 4.90 7.42
CA ILE A 114 -13.23 3.80 6.46
C ILE A 114 -12.59 2.55 7.08
N TYR A 115 -11.53 2.70 7.87
CA TYR A 115 -10.90 1.59 8.58
C TYR A 115 -11.89 0.87 9.50
N TYR A 116 -12.62 1.59 10.35
CA TYR A 116 -13.61 0.99 11.24
C TYR A 116 -14.82 0.42 10.46
N ALA A 117 -15.26 1.07 9.40
CA ALA A 117 -16.31 0.56 8.53
C ALA A 117 -15.91 -0.78 7.89
N VAL A 118 -14.71 -0.89 7.32
CA VAL A 118 -14.18 -2.13 6.74
C VAL A 118 -14.01 -3.21 7.79
N ARG A 119 -13.43 -2.90 8.95
CA ARG A 119 -13.21 -3.85 10.06
C ARG A 119 -14.51 -4.41 10.65
N SER A 120 -15.62 -3.67 10.53
CA SER A 120 -16.96 -4.12 10.94
C SER A 120 -17.76 -4.80 9.83
N SER A 121 -17.21 -4.89 8.62
CA SER A 121 -17.88 -5.43 7.43
C SER A 121 -17.54 -6.90 7.19
N GLU A 122 -18.19 -7.49 6.19
CA GLU A 122 -17.90 -8.84 5.71
C GLU A 122 -16.50 -8.98 5.11
N LEU A 123 -15.78 -7.89 4.84
CA LEU A 123 -14.38 -7.94 4.43
C LEU A 123 -13.44 -8.33 5.57
N TYR A 124 -13.87 -8.27 6.84
CA TYR A 124 -13.02 -8.65 7.97
C TYR A 124 -13.36 -10.05 8.47
N ASP A 125 -12.37 -10.93 8.42
CA ASP A 125 -12.44 -12.27 9.00
C ASP A 125 -12.28 -12.17 10.52
N GLN A 126 -13.40 -12.28 11.24
CA GLN A 126 -13.43 -12.14 12.69
C GLN A 126 -12.67 -13.26 13.41
N LYS A 127 -12.60 -14.47 12.82
CA LYS A 127 -11.90 -15.63 13.43
C LYS A 127 -10.39 -15.43 13.35
N LEU A 128 -9.89 -15.01 12.18
CA LEU A 128 -8.46 -14.86 11.92
C LEU A 128 -7.93 -13.46 12.24
N LYS A 129 -8.81 -12.47 12.40
CA LYS A 129 -8.47 -11.05 12.56
C LYS A 129 -7.69 -10.51 11.35
N MET A 130 -8.17 -10.81 10.16
CA MET A 130 -7.52 -10.49 8.87
C MET A 130 -8.53 -9.94 7.87
N PHE A 131 -8.05 -9.33 6.78
CA PHE A 131 -8.92 -8.75 5.75
C PHE A 131 -9.00 -9.66 4.52
N LYS A 132 -10.22 -10.10 4.19
CA LYS A 132 -10.53 -10.83 2.97
C LYS A 132 -10.44 -9.90 1.76
N VAL A 133 -10.07 -10.46 0.62
CA VAL A 133 -9.98 -9.71 -0.65
C VAL A 133 -11.35 -9.24 -1.16
N CYS A 134 -12.40 -10.00 -0.86
CA CYS A 134 -13.79 -9.65 -1.17
C CYS A 134 -14.76 -10.24 -0.14
N ALA A 135 -15.97 -9.68 -0.13
CA ALA A 135 -17.14 -10.22 0.53
C ALA A 135 -17.71 -11.41 -0.27
N SER A 136 -18.81 -12.01 0.19
CA SER A 136 -19.27 -13.26 -0.41
C SER A 136 -19.72 -13.14 -1.86
N LEU A 137 -19.21 -14.06 -2.68
CA LEU A 137 -19.54 -14.16 -4.10
C LEU A 137 -20.78 -15.03 -4.37
N ARG A 138 -21.42 -15.59 -3.34
CA ARG A 138 -22.55 -16.54 -3.47
C ARG A 138 -23.66 -16.03 -4.39
N ASP A 139 -24.00 -14.75 -4.24
CA ASP A 139 -25.11 -14.11 -4.98
C ASP A 139 -24.60 -13.28 -6.17
N GLN A 140 -23.33 -13.44 -6.55
CA GLN A 140 -22.74 -12.73 -7.68
C GLN A 140 -22.85 -13.55 -8.97
N PRO A 141 -23.07 -12.89 -10.13
CA PRO A 141 -23.31 -13.60 -11.38
C PRO A 141 -22.01 -14.15 -11.96
N TYR A 142 -22.06 -15.23 -12.76
CA TYR A 142 -20.87 -15.90 -13.29
C TYR A 142 -20.05 -15.01 -14.26
N GLU A 143 -20.68 -14.01 -14.85
CA GLU A 143 -20.12 -13.06 -15.81
C GLU A 143 -19.01 -12.17 -15.19
N ILE A 144 -18.90 -12.09 -13.86
CA ILE A 144 -17.80 -11.37 -13.20
C ILE A 144 -16.45 -12.08 -13.33
N GLY A 145 -16.45 -13.26 -13.95
CA GLY A 145 -15.25 -13.99 -14.34
C GLY A 145 -14.99 -15.22 -13.47
N ARG A 146 -13.85 -15.87 -13.76
CA ARG A 146 -13.46 -17.16 -13.16
C ARG A 146 -13.36 -17.18 -11.63
N ILE A 147 -13.34 -16.01 -10.99
CA ILE A 147 -13.29 -15.85 -9.54
C ILE A 147 -14.42 -16.63 -8.84
N THR A 148 -15.59 -16.72 -9.48
CA THR A 148 -16.76 -17.46 -8.98
C THR A 148 -16.59 -18.98 -9.06
N ALA A 149 -15.59 -19.49 -9.79
CA ALA A 149 -15.28 -20.92 -9.89
C ALA A 149 -14.37 -21.41 -8.76
N TYR A 150 -13.70 -20.51 -8.03
CA TYR A 150 -12.91 -20.89 -6.86
C TYR A 150 -13.80 -21.16 -5.65
N ALA A 151 -13.40 -22.11 -4.80
CA ALA A 151 -14.06 -22.33 -3.53
C ALA A 151 -14.00 -21.06 -2.66
N THR A 152 -15.05 -20.81 -1.87
CA THR A 152 -15.05 -19.72 -0.88
C THR A 152 -13.87 -19.86 0.07
N GLY A 153 -13.16 -18.76 0.34
CA GLY A 153 -11.95 -18.74 1.16
C GLY A 153 -10.67 -19.13 0.42
N TRP A 154 -10.73 -19.27 -0.91
CA TRP A 154 -9.62 -19.73 -1.75
C TRP A 154 -9.25 -18.72 -2.85
N ILE A 155 -7.95 -18.40 -2.95
CA ILE A 155 -7.36 -17.46 -3.93
C ILE A 155 -8.15 -16.14 -4.02
N GLU A 156 -8.74 -15.77 -5.15
CA GLU A 156 -9.43 -14.48 -5.27
C GLU A 156 -10.85 -14.49 -4.66
N ASN A 157 -11.41 -15.65 -4.29
CA ASN A 157 -12.75 -15.75 -3.70
C ASN A 157 -12.70 -15.81 -2.16
N GLU A 158 -13.01 -14.70 -1.49
CA GLU A 158 -13.12 -14.57 -0.02
C GLU A 158 -11.88 -15.01 0.78
N SER A 159 -10.73 -15.26 0.16
CA SER A 159 -9.51 -15.56 0.91
C SER A 159 -8.87 -14.29 1.46
N ILE A 160 -7.89 -14.45 2.35
CA ILE A 160 -6.99 -13.37 2.74
C ILE A 160 -5.90 -13.26 1.67
N TYR A 161 -6.16 -12.48 0.62
CA TYR A 161 -5.19 -12.27 -0.46
C TYR A 161 -4.12 -11.27 -0.01
N THR A 162 -2.92 -11.76 0.28
CA THR A 162 -1.91 -11.02 1.05
C THR A 162 -1.47 -9.74 0.36
N HIS A 163 -1.39 -9.72 -0.97
CA HIS A 163 -1.00 -8.50 -1.70
C HIS A 163 -1.97 -7.35 -1.46
N MET A 164 -3.28 -7.62 -1.48
CA MET A 164 -4.28 -6.59 -1.20
C MET A 164 -4.27 -6.18 0.27
N GLN A 165 -4.09 -7.14 1.18
CA GLN A 165 -3.94 -6.86 2.61
C GLN A 165 -2.72 -5.98 2.94
N TYR A 166 -1.61 -6.15 2.21
CA TYR A 166 -0.41 -5.33 2.39
C TYR A 166 -0.60 -3.92 1.83
N LYS A 167 -1.31 -3.77 0.71
CA LYS A 167 -1.71 -2.44 0.22
C LYS A 167 -2.61 -1.74 1.24
N TRP A 168 -3.54 -2.45 1.87
CA TRP A 168 -4.36 -1.92 2.95
C TRP A 168 -3.53 -1.41 4.13
N LEU A 169 -2.58 -2.21 4.64
CA LEU A 169 -1.64 -1.78 5.67
C LEU A 169 -0.80 -0.56 5.25
N LEU A 170 -0.30 -0.56 4.01
CA LEU A 170 0.48 0.55 3.48
C LEU A 170 -0.34 1.84 3.41
N GLU A 171 -1.60 1.78 2.99
CA GLU A 171 -2.45 2.97 2.94
C GLU A 171 -2.89 3.45 4.33
N LEU A 172 -3.03 2.58 5.34
CA LEU A 172 -3.16 3.02 6.75
C LEU A 172 -1.94 3.83 7.18
N LEU A 173 -0.74 3.37 6.83
CA LEU A 173 0.50 4.09 7.16
C LEU A 173 0.62 5.42 6.40
N ARG A 174 0.33 5.43 5.09
CA ARG A 174 0.38 6.64 4.23
C ARG A 174 -0.67 7.69 4.62
N SER A 175 -1.83 7.27 5.12
CA SER A 175 -2.88 8.15 5.64
C SER A 175 -2.67 8.59 7.10
N GLY A 176 -1.51 8.27 7.69
CA GLY A 176 -1.15 8.69 9.04
C GLY A 176 -1.83 7.89 10.16
N GLN A 177 -2.52 6.80 9.86
CA GLN A 177 -3.19 5.93 10.83
C GLN A 177 -2.20 4.91 11.43
N VAL A 178 -1.14 5.42 12.07
CA VAL A 178 0.01 4.63 12.53
C VAL A 178 -0.38 3.66 13.66
N GLU A 179 -1.26 4.07 14.56
CA GLU A 179 -1.82 3.24 15.63
C GLU A 179 -2.57 2.04 15.05
N ALA A 180 -3.50 2.29 14.12
CA ALA A 180 -4.27 1.24 13.45
C ALA A 180 -3.36 0.30 12.65
N PHE A 181 -2.36 0.85 11.96
CA PHE A 181 -1.34 0.07 11.27
C PHE A 181 -0.62 -0.92 12.21
N TYR A 182 -0.19 -0.49 13.40
CA TYR A 182 0.49 -1.37 14.35
C TYR A 182 -0.44 -2.36 15.06
N GLU A 183 -1.71 -2.02 15.26
CA GLU A 183 -2.73 -2.96 15.74
C GLU A 183 -2.89 -4.11 14.75
N GLU A 184 -3.03 -3.79 13.46
CA GLU A 184 -3.26 -4.78 12.42
C GLU A 184 -2.00 -5.56 12.03
N MET A 185 -0.83 -4.91 11.94
CA MET A 185 0.44 -5.55 11.53
C MET A 185 0.71 -6.87 12.26
N ARG A 186 0.43 -6.92 13.57
CA ARG A 186 0.67 -8.10 14.42
C ARG A 186 -0.22 -9.30 14.07
N ASN A 187 -1.38 -9.07 13.49
CA ASN A 187 -2.26 -10.14 13.02
C ASN A 187 -1.97 -10.47 11.55
N LEU A 188 -1.60 -9.47 10.76
CA LEU A 188 -1.58 -9.54 9.29
C LEU A 188 -0.25 -10.00 8.70
N LEU A 189 0.90 -9.78 9.37
CA LEU A 189 2.20 -10.16 8.81
C LEU A 189 2.63 -11.58 9.24
N PRO A 190 3.17 -12.41 8.32
CA PRO A 190 3.61 -13.77 8.61
C PRO A 190 4.54 -13.94 9.82
N PRO A 191 5.51 -13.03 10.12
CA PRO A 191 6.41 -13.18 11.27
C PRO A 191 5.71 -13.29 12.62
N PHE A 192 4.48 -12.77 12.74
CA PHE A 192 3.70 -12.81 13.99
C PHE A 192 2.68 -13.96 14.03
N MET A 193 2.55 -14.72 12.95
CA MET A 193 1.61 -15.84 12.88
C MET A 193 2.16 -17.09 13.58
N ALA A 194 1.27 -17.93 14.11
CA ALA A 194 1.67 -19.22 14.66
C ALA A 194 2.17 -20.14 13.53
N PRO A 195 3.43 -20.64 13.56
CA PRO A 195 3.98 -21.43 12.45
C PRO A 195 3.15 -22.68 12.12
N LYS A 196 2.57 -23.33 13.13
CA LYS A 196 1.69 -24.50 12.95
C LYS A 196 0.40 -24.17 12.19
N VAL A 197 -0.13 -22.96 12.35
CA VAL A 197 -1.34 -22.49 11.63
C VAL A 197 -0.94 -22.03 10.22
N TYR A 198 0.06 -21.16 10.11
CA TYR A 198 0.57 -20.66 8.84
C TYR A 198 1.01 -21.79 7.89
N GLY A 199 1.62 -22.86 8.44
CA GLY A 199 1.98 -24.08 7.72
C GLY A 199 3.23 -24.00 6.87
N ARG A 200 3.96 -22.89 6.97
CA ARG A 200 5.21 -22.62 6.24
C ARG A 200 6.16 -21.83 7.15
N SER A 201 7.35 -21.53 6.64
CA SER A 201 8.26 -20.62 7.32
C SER A 201 7.61 -19.24 7.48
N THR A 202 7.53 -18.72 8.71
CA THR A 202 7.04 -17.36 8.98
C THR A 202 8.02 -16.26 8.54
N LEU A 203 9.18 -16.65 8.01
CA LEU A 203 10.13 -15.76 7.34
C LEU A 203 9.86 -15.65 5.83
N GLU A 204 8.89 -16.41 5.31
CA GLU A 204 8.49 -16.40 3.91
C GLU A 204 7.06 -15.86 3.76
N ASN A 205 6.86 -15.02 2.75
CA ASN A 205 5.53 -14.56 2.37
C ASN A 205 4.73 -15.64 1.63
N CYS A 206 3.43 -15.41 1.52
CA CYS A 206 2.51 -16.21 0.73
C CYS A 206 1.69 -15.33 -0.23
N SER A 207 0.90 -15.94 -1.13
CA SER A 207 0.03 -15.22 -2.08
C SER A 207 -1.36 -15.04 -1.47
N PHE A 208 -1.81 -16.05 -0.72
CA PHE A 208 -3.03 -15.95 0.07
C PHE A 208 -2.97 -16.86 1.29
N ILE A 209 -3.80 -16.52 2.27
CA ILE A 209 -4.11 -17.33 3.43
C ILE A 209 -5.58 -17.73 3.35
N VAL A 210 -5.87 -19.00 3.63
CA VAL A 210 -7.24 -19.53 3.60
C VAL A 210 -8.04 -18.88 4.74
N SER A 211 -9.13 -18.21 4.39
CA SER A 211 -9.98 -17.52 5.36
C SER A 211 -10.86 -18.49 6.12
N SER A 212 -11.56 -17.99 7.14
CA SER A 212 -12.53 -18.74 7.91
C SER A 212 -13.82 -19.06 7.16
N ALA A 213 -13.96 -18.57 5.93
CA ALA A 213 -15.11 -18.86 5.07
C ALA A 213 -14.94 -20.19 4.32
N PHE A 214 -13.73 -20.75 4.30
CA PHE A 214 -13.47 -22.06 3.69
C PHE A 214 -14.23 -23.16 4.49
N PRO A 215 -14.76 -24.21 3.84
CA PRO A 215 -15.54 -25.23 4.57
C PRO A 215 -14.72 -26.09 5.55
N ASP A 216 -13.44 -26.30 5.26
CA ASP A 216 -12.54 -27.11 6.08
C ASP A 216 -11.82 -26.25 7.15
N PRO A 217 -12.18 -26.37 8.44
CA PRO A 217 -11.58 -25.59 9.52
C PRO A 217 -10.10 -25.87 9.75
N ASP A 218 -9.58 -27.02 9.32
CA ASP A 218 -8.16 -27.38 9.49
C ASP A 218 -7.24 -26.58 8.55
N LEU A 219 -7.82 -25.98 7.51
CA LEU A 219 -7.10 -25.10 6.59
C LEU A 219 -7.16 -23.62 6.99
N HIS A 220 -8.00 -23.21 7.95
CA HIS A 220 -8.14 -21.79 8.29
C HIS A 220 -6.82 -21.21 8.79
N GLY A 221 -6.35 -20.14 8.16
CA GLY A 221 -5.05 -19.53 8.47
C GLY A 221 -3.85 -20.18 7.77
N ARG A 222 -4.06 -21.24 6.96
CA ARG A 222 -3.00 -21.89 6.18
C ARG A 222 -2.61 -21.03 4.98
N ALA A 223 -1.31 -20.91 4.75
CA ALA A 223 -0.75 -20.11 3.68
C ALA A 223 -0.38 -20.91 2.42
N PHE A 224 -0.67 -20.35 1.25
CA PHE A 224 -0.37 -20.95 -0.06
C PHE A 224 0.30 -19.94 -1.01
N GLN A 225 1.19 -20.46 -1.86
CA GLN A 225 1.96 -19.68 -2.84
C GLN A 225 1.86 -20.32 -4.23
N PRO A 226 0.74 -20.14 -4.96
CA PRO A 226 0.60 -20.63 -6.33
C PRO A 226 1.45 -19.84 -7.36
N ARG A 227 1.91 -18.63 -7.04
CA ARG A 227 2.69 -17.74 -7.93
C ARG A 227 3.71 -16.92 -7.11
N LEU A 228 4.60 -16.16 -7.75
CA LEU A 228 5.37 -15.11 -7.06
C LEU A 228 4.44 -13.96 -6.64
N SER A 229 4.62 -13.43 -5.43
CA SER A 229 3.73 -12.41 -4.85
C SER A 229 4.36 -11.01 -4.95
N GLY A 230 3.55 -10.00 -5.28
CA GLY A 230 3.97 -8.59 -5.38
C GLY A 230 4.28 -7.93 -4.03
N VAL A 231 3.91 -8.59 -2.93
CA VAL A 231 4.00 -8.13 -1.52
C VAL A 231 5.36 -7.52 -1.13
N THR A 232 6.45 -7.93 -1.77
CA THR A 232 7.79 -7.40 -1.50
C THR A 232 7.87 -5.88 -1.66
N ALA A 233 7.20 -5.31 -2.67
CA ALA A 233 7.23 -3.87 -2.91
C ALA A 233 6.55 -3.10 -1.77
N GLU A 234 5.34 -3.51 -1.38
CA GLU A 234 4.61 -2.90 -0.27
C GLU A 234 5.37 -3.05 1.05
N MET A 235 6.01 -4.20 1.31
CA MET A 235 6.82 -4.39 2.53
C MET A 235 8.03 -3.46 2.57
N LEU A 236 8.76 -3.30 1.47
CA LEU A 236 9.92 -2.39 1.40
C LEU A 236 9.50 -0.93 1.58
N GLU A 237 8.33 -0.55 1.06
CA GLU A 237 7.81 0.78 1.24
C GLU A 237 7.35 1.03 2.69
N MET A 238 6.56 0.12 3.27
CA MET A 238 6.19 0.18 4.68
C MET A 238 7.43 0.28 5.57
N TRP A 239 8.45 -0.54 5.32
CA TRP A 239 9.72 -0.49 6.06
C TRP A 239 10.36 0.89 5.96
N SER A 240 10.47 1.45 4.75
CA SER A 240 11.08 2.75 4.51
C SER A 240 10.32 3.89 5.21
N LEU A 241 8.98 3.88 5.14
CA LEU A 241 8.12 4.82 5.85
C LEU A 241 8.27 4.70 7.37
N MET A 242 8.29 3.48 7.91
CA MET A 242 8.43 3.22 9.34
C MET A 242 9.78 3.71 9.88
N VAL A 243 10.89 3.43 9.19
CA VAL A 243 12.23 3.67 9.75
C VAL A 243 12.79 5.06 9.43
N ALA A 244 12.40 5.68 8.30
CA ALA A 244 12.97 6.94 7.85
C ALA A 244 11.94 8.04 7.55
N GLY A 245 10.67 7.68 7.41
CA GLY A 245 9.61 8.60 6.99
C GLY A 245 9.50 8.76 5.47
N PRO A 246 8.51 9.52 4.98
CA PRO A 246 8.14 9.58 3.56
C PRO A 246 9.15 10.33 2.69
N LYS A 247 9.84 11.33 3.25
CA LYS A 247 10.75 12.20 2.50
C LYS A 247 11.96 12.54 3.38
N PRO A 248 12.90 11.60 3.56
CA PRO A 248 14.04 11.85 4.44
C PRO A 248 14.98 12.93 3.90
N PHE A 249 14.98 13.16 2.58
CA PHE A 249 15.74 14.24 1.94
C PHE A 249 14.80 15.30 1.36
N ARG A 250 15.00 16.56 1.74
CA ARG A 250 14.17 17.70 1.29
C ARG A 250 15.07 18.89 0.95
N LEU A 251 14.57 19.81 0.15
CA LEU A 251 15.20 21.12 -0.04
C LEU A 251 14.56 22.12 0.92
N ASP A 252 15.38 22.94 1.57
CA ASP A 252 14.90 24.10 2.31
C ASP A 252 14.44 25.22 1.36
N LEU A 253 13.88 26.30 1.93
CA LEU A 253 13.43 27.47 1.16
C LEU A 253 14.53 28.16 0.34
N LYS A 254 15.81 27.89 0.65
CA LYS A 254 16.98 28.41 -0.06
C LYS A 254 17.55 27.39 -1.06
N GLY A 255 16.87 26.27 -1.29
CA GLY A 255 17.32 25.21 -2.20
C GLY A 255 18.45 24.34 -1.67
N ARG A 256 18.74 24.38 -0.36
CA ARG A 256 19.81 23.58 0.27
C ARG A 256 19.24 22.24 0.73
N LEU A 257 20.01 21.17 0.55
CA LEU A 257 19.58 19.83 0.95
C LEU A 257 19.50 19.74 2.47
N GLN A 258 18.51 19.03 2.98
CA GLN A 258 18.35 18.68 4.39
C GLN A 258 18.04 17.20 4.52
N LEU A 259 18.53 16.60 5.61
CA LEU A 259 18.15 15.25 6.05
C LEU A 259 17.26 15.40 7.29
N ILE A 260 16.05 14.84 7.21
CA ILE A 260 15.05 14.85 8.27
C ILE A 260 14.50 13.45 8.37
N LEU A 261 14.80 12.75 9.46
CA LEU A 261 14.24 11.42 9.72
C LEU A 261 12.93 11.57 10.49
N GLU A 262 11.87 10.91 10.03
CA GLU A 262 10.55 10.92 10.68
C GLU A 262 10.12 9.47 10.96
N PRO A 263 10.77 8.78 11.92
CA PRO A 263 10.45 7.39 12.21
C PRO A 263 9.03 7.27 12.75
N LEU A 264 8.31 6.22 12.32
CA LEU A 264 6.99 5.84 12.80
C LEU A 264 7.09 4.46 13.46
N LEU A 265 7.85 4.37 14.55
CA LEU A 265 8.22 3.14 15.25
C LEU A 265 7.42 2.95 16.54
N SER A 266 6.81 1.77 16.69
CA SER A 266 6.21 1.36 17.96
C SER A 266 7.28 1.06 19.01
N SER A 267 6.99 1.38 20.28
CA SER A 267 7.88 1.06 21.42
C SER A 267 8.29 -0.42 21.49
N SER A 268 7.45 -1.33 20.98
CA SER A 268 7.73 -2.76 20.95
C SER A 268 8.85 -3.17 19.98
N LEU A 269 9.27 -2.29 19.07
CA LEU A 269 10.37 -2.56 18.13
C LEU A 269 11.76 -2.27 18.70
N PHE A 270 11.84 -1.52 19.80
CA PHE A 270 13.10 -1.22 20.46
C PHE A 270 13.56 -2.41 21.31
N THR A 271 14.87 -2.66 21.30
CA THR A 271 15.52 -3.74 22.06
C THR A 271 15.20 -3.65 23.55
N GLU A 272 15.01 -4.79 24.22
CA GLU A 272 14.84 -4.82 25.68
C GLU A 272 16.18 -5.02 26.41
N LYS A 273 17.09 -5.73 25.75
CA LYS A 273 18.41 -6.10 26.25
C LYS A 273 19.44 -5.72 25.21
N GLU A 274 20.65 -5.49 25.68
CA GLU A 274 21.80 -5.36 24.80
C GLU A 274 22.09 -6.65 24.03
N GLY A 275 22.77 -6.53 22.89
CA GLY A 275 23.19 -7.68 22.11
C GLY A 275 24.25 -7.34 21.07
N LEU A 276 25.02 -8.36 20.68
CA LEU A 276 25.95 -8.30 19.55
C LEU A 276 25.31 -8.94 18.33
N TYR A 277 25.10 -8.15 17.28
CA TYR A 277 24.43 -8.58 16.04
C TYR A 277 25.42 -8.60 14.88
N ARG A 278 25.20 -9.50 13.92
CA ARG A 278 25.97 -9.48 12.67
C ARG A 278 25.43 -8.40 11.74
N TYR A 279 26.32 -7.59 11.21
CA TYR A 279 26.03 -6.53 10.25
C TYR A 279 27.04 -6.58 9.10
N TRP A 280 26.58 -6.30 7.89
CA TRP A 280 27.46 -6.18 6.73
C TRP A 280 27.67 -4.70 6.42
N ASP A 281 28.93 -4.25 6.48
CA ASP A 281 29.37 -2.96 5.95
C ASP A 281 29.95 -3.14 4.56
N ARG A 282 29.78 -2.13 3.70
CA ARG A 282 30.26 -2.19 2.31
C ARG A 282 31.78 -2.21 2.16
N GLU A 283 32.52 -1.60 3.08
CA GLU A 283 33.99 -1.51 3.04
C GLU A 283 34.62 -2.51 4.00
N ALA A 284 34.06 -2.65 5.21
CA ALA A 284 34.61 -3.54 6.22
C ALA A 284 34.10 -5.00 6.12
N GLY A 285 33.07 -5.27 5.32
CA GLY A 285 32.45 -6.60 5.20
C GLY A 285 31.61 -6.97 6.42
N TRP A 286 31.53 -8.28 6.71
CA TRP A 286 30.79 -8.77 7.88
C TRP A 286 31.51 -8.43 9.19
N GLY A 287 30.81 -7.75 10.09
CA GLY A 287 31.29 -7.43 11.43
C GLY A 287 30.21 -7.63 12.50
N GLY A 288 30.62 -7.48 13.75
CA GLY A 288 29.72 -7.42 14.90
C GLY A 288 29.36 -5.98 15.24
N ILE A 289 28.09 -5.75 15.58
CA ILE A 289 27.65 -4.49 16.16
C ILE A 289 26.96 -4.71 17.50
N TYR A 290 27.45 -4.00 18.51
CA TYR A 290 26.79 -3.92 19.79
C TYR A 290 25.63 -2.90 19.72
N ILE A 291 24.43 -3.35 20.09
CA ILE A 291 23.23 -2.53 20.21
C ILE A 291 22.79 -2.55 21.68
N PRO A 292 22.69 -1.41 22.36
CA PRO A 292 22.25 -1.36 23.76
C PRO A 292 20.73 -1.58 23.89
N PRO A 293 20.18 -1.66 25.10
CA PRO A 293 18.74 -1.64 25.31
C PRO A 293 18.10 -0.35 24.77
N ASN A 294 16.80 -0.41 24.54
CA ASN A 294 15.96 0.69 24.06
C ASN A 294 16.45 1.32 22.75
N CYS A 295 16.98 0.48 21.85
CA CYS A 295 17.49 0.91 20.56
C CYS A 295 16.82 0.19 19.40
N PHE A 296 16.80 0.83 18.24
CA PHE A 296 16.38 0.23 16.98
C PHE A 296 17.42 0.54 15.90
N ALA A 297 17.91 -0.49 15.22
CA ALA A 297 18.96 -0.35 14.22
C ALA A 297 18.49 -0.81 12.84
N PHE A 298 18.84 -0.06 11.80
CA PHE A 298 18.54 -0.41 10.42
C PHE A 298 19.59 0.15 9.46
N ARG A 299 19.59 -0.38 8.24
CA ARG A 299 20.44 0.14 7.15
C ARG A 299 19.67 1.18 6.36
N PHE A 300 20.16 2.41 6.34
CA PHE A 300 19.58 3.51 5.59
C PHE A 300 20.26 3.63 4.22
N ILE A 301 19.45 3.77 3.16
CA ILE A 301 19.85 3.90 1.74
C ILE A 301 20.91 2.88 1.27
N GLY A 302 20.98 1.73 1.94
CA GLY A 302 21.94 0.67 1.63
C GLY A 302 23.38 0.90 2.11
N GLN A 303 23.69 2.04 2.74
CA GLN A 303 25.08 2.47 2.95
C GLN A 303 25.43 2.82 4.40
N SER A 304 24.53 3.53 5.10
CA SER A 304 24.77 3.98 6.46
C SER A 304 23.97 3.13 7.44
N LEU A 305 24.60 2.74 8.53
CA LEU A 305 23.90 2.17 9.67
C LEU A 305 23.28 3.30 10.48
N VAL A 306 21.99 3.22 10.77
CA VAL A 306 21.30 4.15 11.66
C VAL A 306 20.87 3.40 12.91
N ILE A 307 21.11 3.99 14.08
CA ILE A 307 20.66 3.49 15.38
C ILE A 307 19.86 4.59 16.06
N TYR A 308 18.57 4.35 16.28
CA TYR A 308 17.76 5.18 17.15
C TYR A 308 17.96 4.78 18.60
N HIS A 309 18.40 5.71 19.44
CA HIS A 309 18.56 5.57 20.88
C HIS A 309 17.37 6.22 21.59
N ASN A 310 16.54 5.42 22.24
CA ASN A 310 15.27 5.86 22.80
C ASN A 310 15.20 5.56 24.30
N SER A 311 15.87 6.35 25.13
CA SER A 311 15.98 6.10 26.58
C SER A 311 14.62 5.90 27.28
N GLY A 312 13.58 6.60 26.83
CA GLY A 312 12.21 6.47 27.34
C GLY A 312 11.39 5.31 26.77
N ARG A 313 11.93 4.57 25.79
CA ARG A 313 11.27 3.47 25.05
C ARG A 313 9.84 3.83 24.61
N LYS A 314 9.61 5.09 24.23
CA LYS A 314 8.31 5.56 23.76
C LYS A 314 8.13 5.21 22.28
N SER A 315 6.91 5.07 21.80
CA SER A 315 6.67 5.09 20.34
C SER A 315 7.15 6.42 19.75
N THR A 316 7.50 6.49 18.47
CA THR A 316 7.93 7.74 17.79
C THR A 316 6.80 8.43 17.03
N PHE A 317 5.57 8.01 17.29
CA PHE A 317 4.34 8.56 16.72
C PHE A 317 3.33 8.87 17.83
N GLY A 318 2.26 9.57 17.47
CA GLY A 318 1.23 10.05 18.40
C GLY A 318 1.66 11.30 19.19
N THR A 319 0.73 11.89 19.93
CA THR A 319 0.93 13.18 20.62
C THR A 319 2.01 13.19 21.70
N ARG A 320 2.40 12.00 22.19
CA ARG A 320 3.48 11.80 23.17
C ARG A 320 4.65 10.99 22.60
N GLY A 321 4.75 10.93 21.28
CA GLY A 321 5.81 10.21 20.59
C GLY A 321 7.19 10.83 20.87
N ALA A 322 8.22 9.99 20.96
CA ALA A 322 9.59 10.48 21.08
C ALA A 322 10.03 11.18 19.80
N SER A 323 10.72 12.30 19.96
CA SER A 323 11.21 13.14 18.86
C SER A 323 12.72 13.14 18.78
N ILE A 324 13.29 13.46 17.61
CA ILE A 324 14.74 13.50 17.43
C ILE A 324 15.32 14.74 18.11
N LEU A 325 16.23 14.50 19.05
CA LEU A 325 16.97 15.53 19.78
C LEU A 325 18.30 15.90 19.11
N GLY A 326 18.86 14.99 18.31
CA GLY A 326 20.15 15.17 17.66
C GLY A 326 20.72 13.87 17.10
N CYS A 327 21.89 13.96 16.47
CA CYS A 327 22.58 12.82 15.88
C CYS A 327 24.10 12.96 16.03
N THR A 328 24.77 11.84 16.33
CA THR A 328 26.22 11.71 16.14
C THR A 328 26.47 10.99 14.81
N PHE A 329 27.16 11.65 13.91
CA PHE A 329 27.61 11.10 12.63
C PHE A 329 29.03 10.58 12.78
N THR A 330 29.24 9.29 12.49
CA THR A 330 30.58 8.71 12.35
C THR A 330 30.87 8.53 10.86
N TYR A 331 31.84 9.30 10.36
CA TYR A 331 32.29 9.26 8.98
C TYR A 331 33.26 8.10 8.76
N ARG A 332 33.39 7.68 7.50
CA ARG A 332 34.28 6.56 7.11
C ARG A 332 35.76 6.87 7.32
N ASN A 333 36.15 8.14 7.30
CA ASN A 333 37.49 8.59 7.65
C ASN A 333 37.76 8.62 9.17
N GLY A 334 36.81 8.19 10.00
CA GLY A 334 36.93 8.18 11.46
C GLY A 334 36.53 9.51 12.14
N MET A 335 36.20 10.55 11.39
CA MET A 335 35.70 11.80 11.96
C MET A 335 34.32 11.59 12.60
N GLU A 336 34.10 12.20 13.76
CA GLU A 336 32.79 12.26 14.40
C GLU A 336 32.29 13.70 14.44
N LEU A 337 30.98 13.86 14.18
CA LEU A 337 30.31 15.15 14.25
C LEU A 337 29.00 15.00 15.01
N LYS A 338 28.76 15.88 15.99
CA LYS A 338 27.53 15.94 16.77
C LYS A 338 26.68 17.10 16.30
N GLU A 339 25.44 16.82 15.95
CA GLU A 339 24.45 17.81 15.56
C GLU A 339 23.26 17.75 16.52
N ASN A 340 22.78 18.92 16.92
CA ASN A 340 21.59 19.06 17.74
C ASN A 340 20.36 19.34 16.87
N GLY A 341 19.21 18.85 17.31
CA GLY A 341 17.93 19.02 16.65
C GLY A 341 17.61 17.97 15.58
N PRO A 342 16.39 18.04 15.00
CA PRO A 342 15.85 17.01 14.11
C PRO A 342 16.20 17.22 12.62
N ILE A 343 16.80 18.36 12.26
CA ILE A 343 17.10 18.74 10.88
C ILE A 343 18.61 18.80 10.70
N PHE A 344 19.15 17.95 9.85
CA PHE A 344 20.57 17.94 9.54
C PHE A 344 20.85 18.66 8.22
N SER A 345 21.87 19.52 8.22
CA SER A 345 22.11 20.47 7.14
C SER A 345 22.72 19.84 5.88
N ASP A 346 22.90 20.65 4.83
CA ASP A 346 23.34 20.21 3.50
C ASP A 346 24.64 19.38 3.51
N PRO A 347 25.71 19.74 4.25
CA PRO A 347 26.90 18.91 4.37
C PRO A 347 26.61 17.50 4.89
N GLN A 348 25.83 17.36 5.97
CA GLN A 348 25.50 16.04 6.52
C GLN A 348 24.58 15.26 5.58
N ALA A 349 23.56 15.92 5.02
CA ALA A 349 22.62 15.27 4.11
C ALA A 349 23.32 14.73 2.85
N ARG A 350 24.27 15.48 2.27
CA ARG A 350 25.09 15.02 1.15
C ARG A 350 26.01 13.88 1.55
N ALA A 351 26.72 14.01 2.66
CA ALA A 351 27.62 12.98 3.15
C ALA A 351 26.92 11.64 3.40
N VAL A 352 25.68 11.67 3.92
CA VAL A 352 24.86 10.47 4.04
C VAL A 352 24.52 9.90 2.65
N ARG A 353 24.03 10.71 1.71
CA ARG A 353 23.67 10.25 0.34
C ARG A 353 24.83 9.65 -0.44
N MET A 354 26.04 10.19 -0.27
CA MET A 354 27.25 9.70 -0.91
C MET A 354 27.85 8.49 -0.16
N GLY A 355 27.35 8.21 1.04
CA GLY A 355 27.79 7.11 1.89
C GLY A 355 29.08 7.37 2.62
N ASP A 356 29.50 8.63 2.74
CA ASP A 356 30.68 9.05 3.51
C ASP A 356 30.44 8.86 5.01
N VAL A 357 29.17 8.84 5.43
CA VAL A 357 28.75 8.50 6.79
C VAL A 357 28.60 6.99 6.94
N ARG A 358 29.39 6.39 7.82
CA ARG A 358 29.32 4.96 8.15
C ARG A 358 28.14 4.68 9.09
N ARG A 359 27.97 5.50 10.12
CA ARG A 359 27.02 5.30 11.20
C ARG A 359 26.38 6.61 11.65
N MET A 360 25.10 6.55 11.99
CA MET A 360 24.33 7.62 12.61
C MET A 360 23.73 7.11 13.91
N ASP A 361 24.12 7.70 15.04
CA ASP A 361 23.49 7.49 16.33
C ASP A 361 22.51 8.63 16.59
N VAL A 362 21.22 8.36 16.38
CA VAL A 362 20.13 9.33 16.45
C VAL A 362 19.46 9.22 17.82
N PHE A 363 19.42 10.30 18.59
CA PHE A 363 18.90 10.30 19.96
C PHE A 363 17.46 10.79 20.00
N LEU A 364 16.59 10.03 20.66
CA LEU A 364 15.16 10.28 20.82
C LEU A 364 14.82 10.65 22.28
N GLY A 365 13.87 11.58 22.48
CA GLY A 365 13.41 12.05 23.79
C GLY A 365 11.90 12.30 23.89
#